data_AF-A0A7R9AGT5-F1
#
_entry.id   AF-A0A7R9AGT5-F1
#
_cell.length_a   1.000
_cell.length_b   1.000
_cell.length_c   1.000
_cell.angle_alpha   90.00
_cell.angle_beta   90.00
_cell.angle_gamma   90.00
#
_symmetry.space_group_name_H-M   'P 1'
#
loop_
_entity.id
_entity.type
_entity.pdbx_description
1 polymer ?
#
loop_
_entity_poly.entity_id
_entity_poly.type
_entity_poly.pdbx_seq_one_letter_code
_entity_poly.pdbx_strand_id
1 'polypeptide(L)'
;MQAQLDRVGCFPYSAVEGAQANDLPNPVPETVKLARQEAFMALASEISTARLQLKVGKRCKVIIDQVSAQGGIGRTMGDAPEIDGVVYIQPATKASKRYRVGDI
;
A
#
# COMPACT_ATOMS: atom_id res chain seq x y z
N MET A 1 -21.38 -0.85 10.49
CA MET A 1 -20.12 -1.59 10.22
C MET A 1 -19.12 -0.62 9.62
N GLN A 2 -17.90 -0.53 10.15
CA GLN A 2 -16.82 0.27 9.55
C GLN A 2 -16.01 -0.59 8.58
N ALA A 3 -15.72 -0.07 7.38
CA ALA A 3 -14.86 -0.75 6.42
C ALA A 3 -13.39 -0.63 6.86
N GLN A 4 -12.71 -1.77 6.99
CA GLN A 4 -11.29 -1.83 7.40
C GLN A 4 -10.44 -2.12 6.16
N LEU A 5 -10.14 -1.10 5.38
CA LEU A 5 -9.41 -1.26 4.11
C LEU A 5 -7.91 -1.50 4.38
N ASP A 6 -7.29 -2.42 3.64
CA ASP A 6 -5.84 -2.69 3.71
C ASP A 6 -5.03 -1.49 3.18
N ARG A 7 -5.49 -0.90 2.08
CA ARG A 7 -4.86 0.22 1.37
C ARG A 7 -5.93 1.12 0.80
N VAL A 8 -5.74 2.43 0.94
CA VAL A 8 -6.62 3.45 0.38
C VAL A 8 -5.83 4.73 0.17
N GLY A 9 -6.12 5.42 -0.92
CA GLY A 9 -5.61 6.76 -1.19
C GLY A 9 -6.75 7.79 -1.11
N CYS A 10 -6.41 9.00 -0.68
CA CYS A 10 -7.31 10.15 -0.72
C CYS A 10 -6.63 11.29 -1.46
N PHE A 11 -7.31 11.84 -2.46
CA PHE A 11 -6.82 12.94 -3.27
C PHE A 11 -7.83 14.08 -3.21
N PRO A 12 -7.38 15.32 -2.95
CA PRO A 12 -8.28 16.46 -2.93
C PRO A 12 -8.74 16.76 -4.35
N TYR A 13 -10.01 17.17 -4.47
CA TYR A 13 -10.56 17.51 -5.78
C TYR A 13 -9.84 18.72 -6.40
N SER A 14 -9.37 18.54 -7.63
CA SER A 14 -8.78 19.58 -8.48
C SER A 14 -9.71 19.90 -9.65
N ALA A 15 -10.00 21.18 -9.84
CA ALA A 15 -10.87 21.69 -10.89
C ALA A 15 -10.15 21.76 -12.23
N VAL A 16 -9.91 20.59 -12.84
CA VAL A 16 -9.34 20.51 -14.19
C VAL A 16 -10.35 20.99 -15.23
N GLU A 17 -9.84 21.60 -16.30
CA GLU A 17 -10.66 22.13 -17.38
C GLU A 17 -11.53 21.02 -18.00
N GLY A 18 -12.82 21.32 -18.22
CA GLY A 18 -13.78 20.39 -18.79
C GLY A 18 -14.38 19.35 -17.82
N ALA A 19 -13.98 19.32 -16.54
CA ALA A 19 -14.62 18.44 -15.57
C ALA A 19 -16.05 18.88 -15.23
N GLN A 20 -17.05 18.01 -15.44
CA GLN A 20 -18.46 18.26 -15.09
C GLN A 20 -18.65 18.57 -13.59
N ALA A 21 -17.77 18.09 -12.73
CA ALA A 21 -17.82 18.36 -11.29
C ALA A 21 -17.56 19.85 -10.96
N ASN A 22 -17.01 20.65 -11.90
CA ASN A 22 -16.86 22.10 -11.75
C ASN A 22 -18.22 22.82 -11.70
N ASP A 23 -19.28 22.23 -12.28
CA ASP A 23 -20.62 22.82 -12.32
C ASP A 23 -21.38 22.64 -10.99
N LEU A 24 -20.83 21.86 -10.06
CA LEU A 24 -21.45 21.62 -8.76
C LEU A 24 -21.33 22.87 -7.87
N PRO A 25 -22.42 23.29 -7.19
CA PRO A 25 -22.38 24.45 -6.32
C PRO A 25 -21.59 24.19 -5.03
N ASN A 26 -21.13 25.27 -4.39
CA ASN A 26 -20.46 25.28 -3.08
C ASN A 26 -19.12 24.53 -3.02
N PRO A 27 -18.12 24.94 -3.84
CA PRO A 27 -16.78 24.40 -3.69
C PRO A 27 -16.23 24.73 -2.29
N VAL A 28 -15.61 23.75 -1.65
CA VAL A 28 -14.89 23.98 -0.39
C VAL A 28 -13.53 24.63 -0.65
N PRO A 29 -13.07 25.53 0.24
CA PRO A 29 -11.72 26.09 0.15
C PRO A 29 -10.65 25.01 0.16
N GLU A 30 -9.51 25.28 -0.50
CA GLU A 30 -8.38 24.34 -0.57
C GLU A 30 -7.87 23.92 0.80
N THR A 31 -7.80 24.85 1.75
CA THR A 31 -7.41 24.58 3.14
C THR A 31 -8.29 23.51 3.80
N VAL A 32 -9.60 23.53 3.54
CA VAL A 32 -10.55 22.53 4.05
C VAL A 32 -10.35 21.18 3.36
N LYS A 33 -10.07 21.18 2.05
CA LYS A 33 -9.78 19.93 1.30
C LYS A 33 -8.53 19.25 1.86
N LEU A 34 -7.46 20.01 2.06
CA LEU A 34 -6.19 19.51 2.58
C LEU A 34 -6.33 19.01 4.03
N ALA A 35 -6.99 19.77 4.90
CA ALA A 35 -7.22 19.35 6.28
C ALA A 35 -8.03 18.03 6.36
N ARG A 36 -9.03 17.85 5.49
CA ARG A 36 -9.80 16.61 5.40
C ARG A 36 -8.97 15.44 4.85
N GLN A 37 -8.16 15.70 3.83
CA GLN A 37 -7.25 14.70 3.27
C GLN A 37 -6.27 14.23 4.35
N GLU A 38 -5.66 15.15 5.09
CA GLU A 38 -4.72 14.83 6.17
C GLU A 38 -5.39 13.97 7.25
N ALA A 39 -6.55 14.40 7.76
CA ALA A 39 -7.30 13.65 8.77
C ALA A 39 -7.70 12.25 8.27
N PHE A 40 -8.13 12.14 7.01
CA PHE A 40 -8.47 10.85 6.41
C PHE A 40 -7.24 9.94 6.29
N MET A 41 -6.13 10.47 5.77
CA MET A 41 -4.91 9.69 5.56
C MET A 41 -4.28 9.25 6.88
N ALA A 42 -4.38 10.05 7.95
CA ALA A 42 -3.96 9.66 9.29
C ALA A 42 -4.72 8.41 9.78
N LEU A 43 -6.06 8.44 9.72
CA LEU A 43 -6.89 7.30 10.11
C LEU A 43 -6.64 6.07 9.21
N ALA A 44 -6.53 6.28 7.89
CA ALA A 44 -6.24 5.21 6.94
C ALA A 44 -4.90 4.52 7.24
N SER A 45 -3.87 5.30 7.63
CA SER A 45 -2.56 4.79 8.03
C SER A 45 -2.63 3.92 9.29
N GLU A 46 -3.40 4.35 10.30
CA GLU A 46 -3.63 3.57 11.52
C GLU A 46 -4.29 2.22 11.21
N ILE A 47 -5.34 2.22 10.39
CA ILE A 47 -6.05 1.00 9.98
C ILE A 47 -5.12 0.08 9.18
N SER A 48 -4.38 0.62 8.21
CA SER A 48 -3.43 -0.16 7.40
C SER A 48 -2.35 -0.80 8.27
N THR A 49 -1.82 -0.05 9.24
CA THR A 49 -0.83 -0.54 10.23
C THR A 49 -1.40 -1.69 11.06
N ALA A 50 -2.61 -1.53 11.60
CA ALA A 50 -3.26 -2.59 12.39
C ALA A 50 -3.49 -3.86 11.56
N ARG A 51 -3.87 -3.72 10.28
CA ARG A 51 -4.07 -4.86 9.38
C ARG A 51 -2.76 -5.56 9.01
N LEU A 52 -1.68 -4.81 8.79
CA LEU A 52 -0.34 -5.38 8.60
C LEU A 52 0.14 -6.12 9.85
N GLN A 53 -0.15 -5.60 11.04
CA GLN A 53 0.20 -6.26 12.30
C GLN A 53 -0.45 -7.65 12.42
N LEU A 54 -1.67 -7.84 11.89
CA LEU A 54 -2.33 -9.14 11.85
C LEU A 54 -1.61 -10.18 10.97
N LYS A 55 -0.66 -9.77 10.12
CA LYS A 55 0.16 -10.67 9.30
C LYS A 55 1.41 -11.17 10.06
N VAL A 56 1.80 -10.52 11.15
CA VAL A 56 2.97 -10.91 11.95
C VAL A 56 2.77 -12.31 12.53
N GLY A 57 3.79 -13.16 12.40
CA GLY A 57 3.76 -14.56 12.85
C GLY A 57 2.98 -15.52 11.93
N LYS A 58 2.37 -15.03 10.85
CA LYS A 58 1.67 -15.86 9.86
C LYS A 58 2.58 -16.23 8.70
N ARG A 59 2.27 -17.36 8.07
CA ARG A 59 2.88 -17.73 6.79
C ARG A 59 2.13 -17.05 5.66
N CYS A 60 2.86 -16.30 4.84
CA CYS A 60 2.35 -15.60 3.68
C CYS A 60 3.06 -16.13 2.42
N LYS A 61 2.33 -16.25 1.32
CA LYS A 61 2.92 -16.52 0.01
C LYS A 61 3.55 -15.24 -0.53
N VAL A 62 4.77 -15.33 -1.07
CA VAL A 62 5.53 -14.16 -1.51
C VAL A 62 6.15 -14.48 -2.87
N ILE A 63 5.74 -13.74 -3.90
CA ILE A 63 6.37 -13.81 -5.22
C ILE A 63 7.71 -13.08 -5.14
N ILE A 64 8.79 -13.75 -5.55
CA ILE A 64 10.13 -13.17 -5.56
C ILE A 64 10.31 -12.29 -6.79
N ASP A 65 10.54 -10.99 -6.59
CA ASP A 65 10.81 -10.04 -7.67
C ASP A 65 12.32 -9.88 -7.90
N GLN A 66 13.14 -9.94 -6.85
CA GLN A 66 14.60 -9.77 -6.94
C GLN A 66 15.34 -10.66 -5.92
N VAL A 67 16.57 -11.07 -6.27
CA VAL A 67 17.46 -11.85 -5.41
C VAL A 67 18.86 -11.25 -5.42
N SER A 68 19.44 -11.07 -4.24
CA SER A 68 20.80 -10.58 -4.02
C SER A 68 21.53 -11.40 -2.95
N ALA A 69 22.80 -11.07 -2.68
CA ALA A 69 23.56 -11.70 -1.60
C ALA A 69 22.97 -11.38 -0.20
N GLN A 70 22.24 -10.26 -0.09
CA GLN A 70 21.61 -9.78 1.14
C GLN A 70 20.20 -10.35 1.34
N GLY A 71 19.69 -11.12 0.38
CA GLY A 71 18.43 -11.83 0.50
C GLY A 71 17.54 -11.68 -0.72
N GLY A 72 16.22 -11.71 -0.50
CA GLY A 72 15.21 -11.54 -1.55
C GLY A 72 14.36 -10.31 -1.32
N ILE A 73 13.85 -9.73 -2.40
CA ILE A 73 12.78 -8.74 -2.38
C ILE A 73 11.62 -9.33 -3.17
N GLY A 74 10.42 -9.22 -2.63
CA GLY A 74 9.21 -9.74 -3.27
C GLY A 74 7.96 -9.04 -2.81
N ARG A 75 6.82 -9.62 -3.16
CA ARG A 75 5.49 -9.07 -2.88
C ARG A 75 4.52 -10.18 -2.53
N THR A 76 3.56 -9.89 -1.64
CA THR A 76 2.43 -10.80 -1.44
C THR A 76 1.43 -10.65 -2.58
N MET A 77 0.50 -11.60 -2.70
CA MET A 77 -0.59 -11.51 -3.69
C MET A 77 -1.45 -10.25 -3.55
N GLY A 78 -1.44 -9.62 -2.38
CA GLY A 78 -2.18 -8.38 -2.14
C GLY A 78 -1.44 -7.12 -2.55
N ASP A 79 -0.18 -7.21 -3.00
CA ASP A 79 0.68 -6.06 -3.24
C ASP A 79 0.90 -5.81 -4.73
N ALA A 80 0.39 -4.68 -5.22
CA ALA A 80 0.61 -4.22 -6.58
C ALA A 80 2.09 -3.85 -6.82
N PRO A 81 2.67 -4.16 -7.99
CA PRO A 81 4.01 -3.70 -8.33
C PRO A 81 4.10 -2.17 -8.26
N GLU A 82 5.22 -1.64 -7.75
CA GLU A 82 5.59 -0.20 -7.75
C GLU A 82 4.69 0.75 -6.93
N ILE A 83 3.46 0.35 -6.64
CA ILE A 83 2.46 1.16 -5.93
C ILE A 83 2.40 0.80 -4.45
N ASP A 84 2.46 -0.51 -4.13
CA ASP A 84 2.33 -1.02 -2.78
C ASP A 84 3.69 -1.31 -2.13
N GLY A 85 3.65 -1.77 -0.88
CA GLY A 85 4.84 -2.16 -0.13
C GLY A 85 5.53 -3.42 -0.67
N VAL A 86 6.81 -3.57 -0.31
CA VAL A 86 7.64 -4.73 -0.62
C VAL A 86 7.87 -5.60 0.61
N VAL A 87 8.12 -6.89 0.37
CA VAL A 87 8.52 -7.87 1.39
C VAL A 87 10.01 -8.13 1.26
N TYR A 88 10.76 -7.84 2.32
CA TYR A 88 12.16 -8.21 2.43
C TYR A 88 12.30 -9.60 3.04
N ILE A 89 13.07 -10.46 2.37
CA ILE A 89 13.31 -11.85 2.74
C ILE A 89 14.77 -11.98 3.11
N GLN A 90 15.03 -12.52 4.30
CA GLN A 90 16.40 -12.72 4.78
C GLN A 90 17.18 -13.71 3.88
N PRO A 91 18.53 -13.60 3.83
CA PRO A 91 19.36 -14.56 3.14
C PRO A 91 19.05 -15.99 3.59
N ALA A 92 19.10 -16.92 2.65
CA ALA A 92 18.94 -18.31 3.01
C ALA A 92 20.09 -18.79 3.91
N THR A 93 19.74 -19.38 5.04
CA THR A 93 20.72 -19.91 6.01
C THR A 93 21.31 -21.26 5.61
N LYS A 94 20.71 -21.94 4.62
CA LYS A 94 21.19 -23.22 4.09
C LYS A 94 21.41 -23.11 2.59
N ALA A 95 22.55 -23.58 2.11
CA ALA A 95 22.89 -23.55 0.69
C ALA A 95 21.87 -24.29 -0.21
N SER A 96 21.17 -25.29 0.33
CA SER A 96 20.13 -26.06 -0.38
C SER A 96 18.80 -25.32 -0.53
N LYS A 97 18.59 -24.21 0.20
CA LYS A 97 17.42 -23.34 0.02
C LYS A 97 17.88 -22.11 -0.73
N ARG A 98 17.72 -22.07 -2.04
CA ARG A 98 17.90 -20.85 -2.83
C ARG A 98 16.56 -20.51 -3.47
N TYR A 99 16.12 -19.27 -3.29
CA TYR A 99 14.98 -18.72 -4.01
C TYR A 99 15.47 -18.03 -5.29
N ARG A 100 14.65 -18.07 -6.33
CA ARG A 100 14.86 -17.46 -7.65
C ARG A 100 13.73 -16.47 -7.92
N VAL A 101 14.00 -15.50 -8.80
CA VAL A 101 12.96 -14.59 -9.29
C VAL A 101 11.83 -15.42 -9.92
N GLY A 102 10.59 -15.12 -9.53
CA GLY A 102 9.38 -15.83 -9.93
C GLY A 102 8.93 -16.96 -9.00
N ASP A 103 9.73 -17.38 -8.01
CA ASP A 103 9.30 -18.35 -7.00
C ASP A 103 8.20 -17.77 -6.07
N ILE A 104 7.41 -18.63 -5.40
CA ILE A 104 6.33 -18.27 -4.45
C ILE A 104 6.49 -18.96 -3.09
#